data_AF-A0A5N9A565-F1
#
_entry.id   AF-A0A5N9A565-F1
#
_cell.length_a   1.000
_cell.length_b   1.000
_cell.length_c   1.000
_cell.angle_alpha   90.00
_cell.angle_beta   90.00
_cell.angle_gamma   90.00
#
_symmetry.space_group_name_H-M   'P 1'
#
loop_
_entity.id
_entity.type
_entity.pdbx_description
1 polymer ?
#
loop_
_entity_poly.entity_id
_entity_poly.type
_entity_poly.pdbx_seq_one_letter_code
_entity_poly.pdbx_strand_id
1 'polypeptide(L)'
;MGVHPNVCDNLHRIRKRTGPKMKISIPGLGGRLRRARNETGLSQEAVAERIGVSWMTVHRWERSQRAVPDDRLDRLCALYNKPIRWFLTLEEGDLEQEGVAPGREAKSQGSPGSQASSDAARRVYRKIADAPSDYLPLIEKVVEDILEGLRQPRS
;
A
#
# COMPACT_ATOMS: atom_id res chain seq x y z
N MET A 1 -21.43 26.48 22.42
CA MET A 1 -21.20 25.56 21.27
C MET A 1 -20.18 24.52 21.72
N GLY A 2 -20.67 23.35 22.12
CA GLY A 2 -19.86 22.30 22.74
C GLY A 2 -18.97 21.61 21.71
N VAL A 3 -17.67 21.62 21.96
CA VAL A 3 -16.68 20.86 21.21
C VAL A 3 -16.91 19.39 21.53
N HIS A 4 -17.35 18.59 20.55
CA HIS A 4 -17.49 17.15 20.72
C HIS A 4 -16.11 16.56 21.00
N PRO A 5 -15.88 15.89 22.15
CA PRO A 5 -14.61 15.24 22.41
C PRO A 5 -14.39 14.12 21.40
N ASN A 6 -13.27 14.22 20.72
CA ASN A 6 -12.75 13.22 19.79
C ASN A 6 -12.73 11.85 20.50
N VAL A 7 -13.47 10.87 19.96
CA VAL A 7 -13.56 9.51 20.50
C VAL A 7 -12.30 8.72 20.12
N CYS A 8 -11.12 9.24 20.45
CA CYS A 8 -9.84 8.56 20.34
C CYS A 8 -9.10 8.40 21.69
N ASP A 9 -9.63 8.95 22.79
CA ASP A 9 -8.93 9.00 24.07
C ASP A 9 -9.28 7.92 25.12
N ASN A 10 -9.95 6.81 24.76
CA ASN A 10 -10.19 5.77 25.76
C ASN A 10 -10.15 4.32 25.25
N LEU A 11 -9.01 3.89 24.69
CA LEU A 11 -8.67 2.46 24.59
C LEU A 11 -7.16 2.14 24.71
N HIS A 12 -6.40 2.94 25.46
CA HIS A 12 -4.97 2.67 25.69
C HIS A 12 -4.64 2.10 27.08
N ARG A 13 -5.65 1.73 27.89
CA ARG A 13 -5.42 1.06 29.17
C ARG A 13 -5.81 -0.42 29.13
N ILE A 14 -4.76 -1.24 28.90
CA ILE A 14 -4.56 -2.60 29.41
C ILE A 14 -5.60 -3.65 28.95
N ARG A 15 -5.22 -4.39 27.90
CA ARG A 15 -5.16 -5.86 27.91
C ARG A 15 -4.12 -6.26 26.86
N LYS A 16 -3.02 -6.91 27.27
CA LYS A 16 -2.19 -7.64 26.31
C LYS A 16 -3.13 -8.64 25.64
N ARG A 17 -3.49 -8.45 24.37
CA ARG A 17 -4.26 -9.44 23.60
C ARG A 17 -3.37 -10.67 23.46
N THR A 18 -3.45 -11.58 24.42
CA THR A 18 -2.75 -12.88 24.45
C THR A 18 -3.47 -13.93 23.60
N GLY A 19 -4.30 -13.49 22.66
CA GLY A 19 -5.02 -14.37 21.74
C GLY A 19 -4.23 -14.62 20.44
N PRO A 20 -4.65 -15.62 19.65
CA PRO A 20 -4.05 -15.89 18.35
C PRO A 20 -4.13 -14.66 17.44
N LYS A 21 -3.02 -14.33 16.76
CA LYS A 21 -2.98 -13.21 15.80
C LYS A 21 -3.95 -13.48 14.65
N MET A 22 -4.95 -12.61 14.52
CA MET A 22 -5.96 -12.71 13.46
C MET A 22 -5.46 -12.03 12.19
N LYS A 23 -5.78 -12.60 11.04
CA LYS A 23 -5.53 -11.99 9.73
C LYS A 23 -6.86 -11.58 9.12
N ILE A 24 -6.94 -10.34 8.67
CA ILE A 24 -8.16 -9.71 8.17
C ILE A 24 -8.06 -9.56 6.65
N SER A 25 -9.01 -10.14 5.92
CA SER A 25 -9.13 -10.04 4.46
C SER A 25 -10.59 -9.76 4.09
N ILE A 26 -11.05 -8.55 4.38
CA ILE A 26 -12.39 -8.10 4.00
C ILE A 26 -12.31 -7.50 2.58
N PRO A 27 -13.25 -7.80 1.68
CA PRO A 27 -13.37 -7.14 0.39
C PRO A 27 -13.33 -5.61 0.53
N GLY A 28 -12.65 -4.93 -0.40
CA GLY A 28 -12.46 -3.46 -0.37
C GLY A 28 -11.43 -2.93 0.65
N LEU A 29 -10.94 -3.75 1.59
CA LEU A 29 -10.01 -3.28 2.64
C LEU A 29 -8.74 -2.65 2.05
N GLY A 30 -8.15 -3.26 1.02
CA GLY A 30 -6.96 -2.71 0.36
C GLY A 30 -7.19 -1.33 -0.24
N GLY A 31 -8.33 -1.16 -0.93
CA GLY A 31 -8.76 0.12 -1.47
C GLY A 31 -8.91 1.18 -0.39
N ARG A 32 -9.58 0.83 0.73
CA ARG A 32 -9.73 1.71 1.89
C ARG A 32 -8.39 2.12 2.51
N LEU A 33 -7.45 1.19 2.66
CA LEU A 33 -6.10 1.50 3.14
C LEU A 33 -5.38 2.49 2.23
N ARG A 34 -5.47 2.29 0.91
CA ARG A 34 -4.87 3.20 -0.07
C ARG A 34 -5.48 4.59 -0.03
N ARG A 35 -6.81 4.69 0.08
CA ARG A 35 -7.53 5.97 0.19
C ARG A 35 -7.10 6.72 1.46
N ALA A 36 -7.14 6.04 2.61
CA ALA A 36 -6.73 6.62 3.89
C ALA A 36 -5.27 7.08 3.86
N ARG A 37 -4.37 6.30 3.25
CA ARG A 37 -2.98 6.73 3.04
C ARG A 37 -2.88 8.00 2.20
N ASN A 38 -3.55 8.04 1.05
CA ASN A 38 -3.51 9.19 0.16
C ASN A 38 -4.00 10.48 0.85
N GLU A 39 -5.04 10.40 1.69
CA GLU A 39 -5.54 11.54 2.49
C GLU A 39 -4.48 12.11 3.46
N THR A 40 -3.53 11.29 3.91
CA THR A 40 -2.41 11.74 4.77
C THR A 40 -1.21 12.30 4.00
N GLY A 41 -1.20 12.19 2.67
CA GLY A 41 -0.05 12.57 1.83
C GLY A 41 1.19 11.67 1.98
N LEU A 42 1.06 10.52 2.64
CA LEU A 42 2.19 9.60 2.87
C LEU A 42 2.41 8.66 1.67
N SER A 43 3.66 8.41 1.32
CA SER A 43 4.01 7.30 0.43
C SER A 43 3.83 5.94 1.12
N GLN A 44 3.75 4.87 0.34
CA GLN A 44 3.72 3.50 0.89
C GLN A 44 4.98 3.19 1.70
N GLU A 45 6.13 3.76 1.32
CA GLU A 45 7.41 3.63 2.02
C GLU A 45 7.35 4.27 3.41
N ALA A 46 6.83 5.50 3.50
CA ALA A 46 6.69 6.22 4.77
C ALA A 46 5.76 5.46 5.74
N VAL A 47 4.68 4.88 5.21
CA VAL A 47 3.80 4.01 6.00
C VAL A 47 4.55 2.75 6.44
N ALA A 48 5.26 2.08 5.54
CA ALA A 48 5.98 0.86 5.85
C ALA A 48 7.00 1.05 6.97
N GLU A 49 7.75 2.16 6.92
CA GLU A 49 8.69 2.57 7.96
C GLU A 49 7.99 2.77 9.31
N ARG A 50 6.91 3.58 9.35
CA ARG A 50 6.16 3.86 10.59
C ARG A 50 5.49 2.63 11.19
N ILE A 51 5.01 1.72 10.35
CA ILE A 51 4.37 0.48 10.81
C ILE A 51 5.41 -0.58 11.19
N GLY A 52 6.64 -0.50 10.66
CA GLY A 52 7.71 -1.47 10.87
C GLY A 52 7.51 -2.73 10.02
N VAL A 53 7.24 -2.55 8.73
CA VAL A 53 7.10 -3.63 7.72
C VAL A 53 7.85 -3.24 6.44
N SER A 54 7.99 -4.15 5.49
CA SER A 54 8.54 -3.80 4.18
C SER A 54 7.53 -3.03 3.33
N TRP A 55 8.02 -2.16 2.45
CA TRP A 55 7.19 -1.48 1.45
C TRP A 55 6.26 -2.44 0.67
N MET A 56 6.82 -3.56 0.21
CA MET A 56 6.07 -4.61 -0.52
C MET A 56 4.90 -5.17 0.30
N THR A 57 5.00 -5.16 1.63
CA THR A 57 3.90 -5.58 2.51
C THR A 57 2.74 -4.60 2.42
N VAL A 58 2.99 -3.30 2.52
CA VAL A 58 1.98 -2.24 2.36
C VAL A 58 1.37 -2.30 0.96
N HIS A 59 2.20 -2.43 -0.08
CA HIS A 59 1.76 -2.59 -1.46
C HIS A 59 0.77 -3.76 -1.63
N ARG A 60 1.10 -4.94 -1.07
CA ARG A 60 0.22 -6.12 -1.15
C ARG A 60 -1.05 -5.97 -0.33
N TRP A 61 -1.01 -5.28 0.80
CA TRP A 61 -2.20 -4.95 1.59
C TRP A 61 -3.14 -4.04 0.81
N GLU A 62 -2.63 -2.95 0.23
CA GLU A 62 -3.43 -1.99 -0.55
C GLU A 62 -4.04 -2.59 -1.82
N ARG A 63 -3.44 -3.66 -2.36
CA ARG A 63 -3.95 -4.41 -3.51
C ARG A 63 -4.83 -5.60 -3.14
N SER A 64 -5.18 -5.77 -1.86
CA SER A 64 -5.91 -6.95 -1.35
C SER A 64 -5.25 -8.29 -1.68
N GLN A 65 -3.95 -8.31 -1.97
CA GLN A 65 -3.18 -9.52 -2.30
C GLN A 65 -2.71 -10.27 -1.05
N ARG A 66 -2.83 -9.65 0.13
CA ARG A 66 -2.45 -10.25 1.40
C ARG A 66 -3.34 -9.73 2.51
N ALA A 67 -3.80 -10.63 3.38
CA ALA A 67 -4.52 -10.26 4.60
C ALA A 67 -3.65 -9.40 5.53
N VAL A 68 -4.29 -8.45 6.22
CA VAL A 68 -3.66 -7.55 7.18
C VAL A 68 -3.77 -8.15 8.58
N PRO A 69 -2.66 -8.35 9.31
CA PRO A 69 -2.73 -8.74 10.71
C PRO A 69 -3.48 -7.70 11.55
N ASP A 70 -4.26 -8.15 12.53
CA ASP A 70 -5.04 -7.26 13.41
C ASP A 70 -4.17 -6.22 14.13
N ASP A 71 -3.02 -6.64 14.67
CA ASP A 71 -2.05 -5.75 15.31
C ASP A 71 -1.46 -4.68 14.38
N ARG A 72 -1.44 -4.94 13.07
CA ARG A 72 -1.01 -3.96 12.06
C ARG A 72 -2.15 -3.06 11.63
N LEU A 73 -3.36 -3.59 11.51
CA LEU A 73 -4.55 -2.79 11.22
C LEU A 73 -4.80 -1.77 12.33
N ASP A 74 -4.63 -2.13 13.60
CA ASP A 74 -4.72 -1.21 14.73
C ASP A 74 -3.75 -0.02 14.61
N ARG A 75 -2.50 -0.30 14.20
CA ARG A 75 -1.48 0.74 13.97
C ARG A 75 -1.83 1.62 12.77
N LEU A 76 -2.38 1.04 11.71
CA LEU A 76 -2.85 1.79 10.53
C LEU A 76 -4.05 2.68 10.89
N CYS A 77 -4.95 2.24 11.77
CA CYS A 77 -6.04 3.07 12.28
C CYS A 77 -5.52 4.32 12.98
N ALA A 78 -4.53 4.15 13.87
CA ALA A 78 -3.87 5.27 14.54
C ALA A 78 -3.13 6.19 13.56
N LEU A 79 -2.37 5.60 12.62
CA LEU A 79 -1.59 6.36 11.64
C LEU A 79 -2.46 7.21 10.71
N TYR A 80 -3.60 6.68 10.27
CA TYR A 80 -4.50 7.37 9.33
C TYR A 80 -5.60 8.16 10.03
N ASN A 81 -5.65 8.16 11.36
CA ASN A 81 -6.70 8.79 12.15
C ASN A 81 -8.12 8.38 11.69
N LYS A 82 -8.31 7.07 11.48
CA LYS A 82 -9.62 6.48 11.13
C LYS A 82 -9.97 5.37 12.13
N PRO A 83 -11.23 5.28 12.58
CA PRO A 83 -11.64 4.20 13.47
C PRO A 83 -11.64 2.86 12.72
N ILE A 84 -11.38 1.75 13.42
CA ILE A 84 -11.33 0.41 12.82
C ILE A 84 -12.60 0.07 12.02
N ARG A 85 -13.79 0.49 12.49
CA ARG A 85 -15.07 0.31 11.78
C ARG A 85 -15.05 0.84 10.35
N TRP A 86 -14.31 1.93 10.10
CA TRP A 86 -14.21 2.54 8.79
C TRP A 86 -13.52 1.59 7.80
N PHE A 87 -12.47 0.89 8.23
CA PHE A 87 -11.77 -0.10 7.39
C PHE A 87 -12.55 -1.40 7.18
N LEU A 88 -13.41 -1.77 8.13
CA LEU A 88 -14.18 -3.02 8.07
C LEU A 88 -15.57 -2.85 7.42
N THR A 89 -15.90 -1.66 6.92
CA THR A 89 -17.18 -1.38 6.24
C THR A 89 -17.15 -1.98 4.83
N LEU A 90 -18.22 -2.64 4.40
CA LEU A 90 -18.40 -3.03 2.99
C LEU A 90 -19.07 -1.88 2.23
N GLU A 91 -18.50 -1.51 1.09
CA GLU A 91 -19.02 -0.51 0.16
C GLU A 91 -19.58 -1.17 -1.10
N GLU A 92 -20.42 -0.45 -1.84
CA GLU A 92 -20.94 -0.89 -3.12
C GLU A 92 -19.78 -1.14 -4.11
N GLY A 93 -19.80 -2.29 -4.79
CA GLY A 93 -18.71 -2.74 -5.67
C GLY A 93 -17.52 -3.45 -4.99
N ASP A 94 -17.50 -3.59 -3.66
CA ASP A 94 -16.44 -4.34 -2.97
C ASP A 94 -16.44 -5.83 -3.31
N LEU A 95 -17.62 -6.41 -3.55
CA LEU A 95 -17.80 -7.84 -3.86
C LEU A 95 -17.62 -8.15 -5.36
N GLU A 96 -17.72 -7.13 -6.22
CA GLU A 96 -17.63 -7.28 -7.67
C GLU A 96 -16.17 -7.40 -8.16
N GLN A 97 -15.21 -6.98 -7.33
CA GLN A 97 -13.78 -7.03 -7.63
C GLN A 97 -13.15 -8.42 -7.45
N GLU A 98 -13.89 -9.44 -7.00
CA GLU A 98 -13.38 -10.82 -6.85
C GLU A 98 -13.23 -11.58 -8.19
N GLY A 99 -13.37 -10.91 -9.34
CA GLY A 99 -13.44 -11.54 -10.66
C GLY A 99 -12.17 -11.66 -11.52
N VAL A 100 -11.04 -10.99 -11.23
CA VAL A 100 -9.83 -11.12 -12.08
C VAL A 100 -8.52 -10.95 -11.29
N ALA A 101 -7.94 -12.06 -10.85
CA ALA A 101 -6.49 -12.18 -10.73
C ALA A 101 -6.06 -13.42 -11.52
N PRO A 102 -5.32 -13.30 -12.64
CA PRO A 102 -4.69 -14.46 -13.23
C PRO A 102 -3.71 -15.01 -12.20
N GLY A 103 -3.85 -16.30 -11.91
CA GLY A 103 -2.99 -17.02 -10.98
C GLY A 103 -1.53 -16.72 -11.21
N ARG A 104 -0.88 -16.13 -10.21
CA ARG A 104 0.54 -16.36 -9.97
C ARG A 104 0.66 -16.98 -8.60
N GLU A 105 0.64 -18.29 -8.65
CA GLU A 105 0.90 -19.22 -7.57
C GLU A 105 2.09 -18.79 -6.73
N ALA A 106 1.93 -18.92 -5.43
CA ALA A 106 3.04 -19.02 -4.50
C ALA A 106 3.93 -20.21 -4.91
N LYS A 107 5.05 -19.93 -5.59
CA LYS A 107 6.23 -20.81 -5.53
C LYS A 107 7.31 -20.14 -4.71
N SER A 108 7.46 -20.65 -3.49
CA SER A 108 8.74 -20.67 -2.80
C SER A 108 9.68 -21.57 -3.60
N GLN A 109 10.78 -21.02 -4.13
CA GLN A 109 12.14 -21.58 -4.22
C GLN A 109 12.96 -20.73 -5.20
N GLY A 110 14.21 -20.43 -4.82
CA GLY A 110 15.01 -19.34 -5.38
C GLY A 110 15.83 -19.67 -6.64
N SER A 111 16.43 -18.63 -7.22
CA SER A 111 17.86 -18.60 -7.59
C SER A 111 18.34 -17.14 -7.77
N PRO A 112 19.57 -16.77 -7.37
CA PRO A 112 20.09 -15.42 -7.41
C PRO A 112 20.83 -15.13 -8.73
N GLY A 113 20.30 -14.21 -9.53
CA GLY A 113 20.97 -13.72 -10.74
C GLY A 113 20.40 -12.38 -11.20
N SER A 114 21.27 -11.38 -11.34
CA SER A 114 21.07 -10.03 -11.92
C SER A 114 20.36 -8.93 -11.08
N GLN A 115 20.53 -8.94 -9.76
CA GLN A 115 19.97 -7.91 -8.87
C GLN A 115 20.45 -6.46 -9.15
N ALA A 116 21.58 -6.24 -9.83
CA ALA A 116 22.12 -4.89 -10.06
C ALA A 116 21.31 -4.03 -11.06
N SER A 117 20.71 -4.64 -12.10
CA SER A 117 19.89 -3.91 -13.09
C SER A 117 18.48 -3.60 -12.56
N SER A 118 17.98 -4.42 -11.64
CA SER A 118 16.62 -4.34 -11.08
C SER A 118 16.44 -3.19 -10.10
N ASP A 119 17.44 -2.86 -9.27
CA ASP A 119 17.28 -1.85 -8.23
C ASP A 119 17.24 -0.41 -8.77
N ALA A 120 17.98 -0.11 -9.84
CA ALA A 120 17.95 1.21 -10.47
C ALA A 120 16.59 1.49 -11.13
N ALA A 121 16.10 0.54 -11.93
CA ALA A 121 14.77 0.62 -12.54
C ALA A 121 13.67 0.75 -11.47
N ARG A 122 13.78 0.01 -10.36
CA ARG A 122 12.84 0.11 -9.22
C ARG A 122 12.88 1.48 -8.54
N ARG A 123 14.04 2.11 -8.40
CA ARG A 123 14.16 3.47 -7.83
C ARG A 123 13.55 4.52 -8.74
N VAL A 124 13.73 4.40 -10.05
CA VAL A 124 13.13 5.32 -11.04
C VAL A 124 11.61 5.16 -11.07
N TYR A 125 11.12 3.93 -11.18
CA TYR A 125 9.69 3.62 -11.11
C TYR A 125 9.04 4.19 -9.84
N ARG A 126 9.70 4.03 -8.68
CA ARG A 126 9.24 4.57 -7.39
C ARG A 126 9.07 6.09 -7.42
N LYS A 127 10.08 6.82 -7.89
CA LYS A 127 10.03 8.29 -7.96
C LYS A 127 8.96 8.80 -8.94
N ILE A 128 8.69 8.05 -10.01
CA ILE A 128 7.65 8.38 -10.99
C ILE A 128 6.26 8.11 -10.42
N ALA A 129 6.07 6.99 -9.72
CA ALA A 129 4.77 6.60 -9.17
C ALA A 129 4.29 7.54 -8.04
N ASP A 130 5.23 8.15 -7.30
CA ASP A 130 4.94 9.12 -6.24
C ASP A 130 4.91 10.58 -6.74
N ALA A 131 5.09 10.83 -8.04
CA ALA A 131 5.11 12.19 -8.59
C ALA A 131 3.71 12.84 -8.58
N PRO A 132 3.58 14.14 -8.27
CA PRO A 132 2.32 14.86 -8.42
C PRO A 132 1.78 14.76 -9.85
N SER A 133 0.45 14.66 -9.98
CA SER A 133 -0.22 14.41 -11.27
C SER A 133 0.12 15.43 -12.36
N ASP A 134 0.44 16.66 -11.97
CA ASP A 134 0.76 17.77 -12.87
C ASP A 134 2.04 17.53 -13.68
N TYR A 135 2.92 16.62 -13.21
CA TYR A 135 4.16 16.27 -13.90
C TYR A 135 4.01 15.05 -14.82
N LEU A 136 2.88 14.34 -14.80
CA LEU A 136 2.70 13.10 -15.59
C LEU A 136 2.92 13.30 -17.10
N PRO A 137 2.40 14.35 -17.76
CA PRO A 137 2.62 14.56 -19.20
C PRO A 137 4.10 14.80 -19.53
N LEU A 138 4.84 15.45 -18.63
CA LEU A 138 6.27 15.69 -18.80
C LEU A 138 7.08 14.41 -18.60
N ILE A 139 6.72 13.60 -17.60
CA ILE A 139 7.38 12.34 -17.30
C ILE A 139 7.18 11.33 -18.43
N GLU A 140 5.96 11.21 -18.96
CA GLU A 140 5.64 10.32 -20.08
C GLU A 140 6.51 10.64 -21.29
N LYS A 141 6.54 11.91 -21.70
CA LYS A 141 7.37 12.38 -22.81
C LYS A 141 8.86 12.07 -22.61
N VAL A 142 9.41 12.37 -21.44
CA VAL A 142 10.84 12.12 -21.15
C VAL A 142 11.18 10.63 -21.19
N VAL A 143 10.29 9.77 -20.68
CA VAL A 143 10.49 8.33 -20.71
C VAL A 143 10.46 7.81 -22.15
N GLU A 144 9.51 8.28 -22.97
CA GLU A 144 9.44 7.93 -24.39
C GLU A 144 10.72 8.33 -25.14
N ASP A 145 11.20 9.56 -24.94
CA ASP A 145 12.43 10.07 -25.57
C ASP A 145 13.66 9.21 -25.20
N ILE A 146 13.76 8.81 -23.92
CA ILE A 146 14.83 7.93 -23.45
C ILE A 146 14.72 6.53 -24.08
N LEU A 147 13.52 5.95 -24.12
CA LEU A 147 13.31 4.62 -24.69
C LEU A 147 13.61 4.60 -26.18
N GLU A 148 13.25 5.65 -26.91
CA GLU A 148 13.56 5.80 -28.32
C GLU A 148 15.06 5.95 -28.55
N GLY A 149 15.74 6.78 -27.74
CA GLY A 149 17.19 6.93 -27.80
C GLY A 149 17.96 5.64 -27.47
N LEU A 150 17.39 4.73 -26.67
CA LEU A 150 17.97 3.42 -26.37
C LEU A 150 17.70 2.36 -27.46
N ARG A 151 16.65 2.53 -28.27
CA ARG A 151 16.37 1.63 -29.41
C ARG A 151 17.29 1.88 -30.59
N GLN A 152 17.85 3.08 -30.72
CA GLN A 152 18.79 3.39 -31.79
C GLN A 152 20.20 2.92 -31.39
N PRO A 153 20.81 1.96 -32.13
CA PRO A 153 22.18 1.55 -31.85
C PRO A 153 23.10 2.76 -32.03
N ARG A 154 23.98 3.01 -31.05
CA ARG A 154 24.98 4.07 -31.16
C ARG A 154 25.86 3.76 -32.39
N SER A 155 25.77 4.61 -33.41
CA SER A 155 26.64 4.56 -34.58
C SER A 155 28.09 4.89 -34.22
#